data_AF-A0A1G0PCY0-F1
#
_entry.id   AF-A0A1G0PCY0-F1
#
_cell.length_a   1.000
_cell.length_b   1.000
_cell.length_c   1.000
_cell.angle_alpha   90.00
_cell.angle_beta   90.00
_cell.angle_gamma   90.00
#
_symmetry.space_group_name_H-M   'P 1'
#
loop_
_entity.id
_entity.type
_entity.pdbx_description
1 polymer ?
#
loop_
_entity_poly.entity_id
_entity_poly.type
_entity_poly.pdbx_seq_one_letter_code
_entity_poly.pdbx_strand_id
1 'polypeptide(L)'
;MISRRSFLKLSGFTAAALSAGYGVGKLVNSGKEEFFTVYGFIPADDSVVKSLVSSFQHKVNSGTPVILAEERWHKIISQALPSTSSSGSNTSISIVKLNEKISSDILICDNTNKIFNPETDFNRMFTEIRSKIKNRKAEYIFTAEYRKRDLISRLFNTKEKVVVIENEKGIAERINLNNSYKNIVVNGPQGKTGVAIKNGLVHIHTASCKHQICRHSGFISEPGKLIACAPNKVLIRIETV
;
A
#
# COMPACT_ATOMS: atom_id res chain seq x y z
N MET A 1 -12.78 -39.51 37.22
CA MET A 1 -13.99 -38.77 36.79
C MET A 1 -13.92 -37.37 37.39
N ILE A 2 -13.67 -36.35 36.58
CA ILE A 2 -13.50 -34.97 37.06
C ILE A 2 -14.88 -34.35 37.29
N SER A 3 -15.11 -33.76 38.46
CA SER A 3 -16.40 -33.14 38.82
C SER A 3 -16.66 -31.88 37.97
N ARG A 4 -17.95 -31.61 37.67
CA ARG A 4 -18.38 -30.47 36.84
C ARG A 4 -17.81 -29.12 37.29
N ARG A 5 -17.49 -28.94 38.58
CA ARG A 5 -16.88 -27.71 39.11
C ARG A 5 -15.39 -27.59 38.81
N SER A 6 -14.65 -28.69 38.66
CA SER A 6 -13.23 -28.67 38.33
C SER A 6 -12.97 -28.59 36.82
N PHE A 7 -13.88 -29.09 35.97
CA PHE A 7 -13.79 -28.89 34.52
C PHE A 7 -13.98 -27.40 34.14
N LEU A 8 -14.92 -26.71 34.80
CA LEU A 8 -15.19 -25.29 34.55
C LEU A 8 -14.08 -24.34 35.02
N LYS A 9 -13.24 -24.75 35.99
CA LYS A 9 -12.05 -23.97 36.37
C LYS A 9 -10.87 -24.19 35.42
N LEU A 10 -10.82 -25.32 34.72
CA LEU A 10 -9.78 -25.59 33.72
C LEU A 10 -10.11 -25.01 32.34
N SER A 11 -11.40 -24.80 32.02
CA SER A 11 -11.86 -24.06 30.84
C SER A 11 -12.01 -22.55 31.06
N GLY A 12 -11.73 -22.07 32.27
CA GLY A 12 -11.88 -20.67 32.69
C GLY A 12 -10.76 -19.72 32.25
N PHE A 13 -9.74 -20.19 31.53
CA PHE A 13 -8.68 -19.36 30.96
C PHE A 13 -8.73 -19.24 29.42
N THR A 14 -9.74 -19.78 28.75
CA THR A 14 -9.84 -19.75 27.28
C THR A 14 -11.19 -19.32 26.71
N ALA A 15 -12.21 -19.05 27.55
CA ALA A 15 -13.57 -18.79 27.07
C ALA A 15 -14.17 -17.41 27.45
N ALA A 16 -13.36 -16.45 27.91
CA ALA A 16 -13.83 -15.08 28.18
C ALA A 16 -13.51 -14.08 27.04
N ALA A 17 -12.91 -14.52 25.93
CA ALA A 17 -12.44 -13.62 24.87
C ALA A 17 -13.33 -13.58 23.61
N LEU A 18 -14.47 -14.29 23.54
CA LEU A 18 -15.17 -14.49 22.26
C LEU A 18 -16.68 -14.20 22.22
N SER A 19 -17.28 -13.52 23.21
CA SER A 19 -18.70 -13.16 23.08
C SER A 19 -19.12 -11.94 23.90
N ALA A 20 -18.68 -10.76 23.46
CA ALA A 20 -19.43 -9.50 23.50
C ALA A 20 -18.51 -8.42 22.90
N GLY A 21 -19.06 -7.61 22.00
CA GLY A 21 -18.30 -6.62 21.24
C GLY A 21 -17.62 -5.56 22.10
N TYR A 22 -16.79 -4.76 21.41
CA TYR A 22 -16.05 -3.60 21.90
C TYR A 22 -14.76 -3.89 22.69
N GLY A 23 -13.64 -3.79 21.98
CA GLY A 23 -12.55 -2.94 22.43
C GLY A 23 -11.47 -3.56 23.33
N VAL A 24 -10.60 -4.41 22.77
CA VAL A 24 -9.21 -4.51 23.26
C VAL A 24 -8.27 -4.73 22.07
N GLY A 25 -7.99 -3.63 21.37
CA GLY A 25 -6.85 -3.50 20.44
C GLY A 25 -6.03 -2.24 20.74
N LYS A 26 -6.16 -1.69 21.95
CA LYS A 26 -5.52 -0.45 22.36
C LYS A 26 -4.69 -0.68 23.61
N LEU A 27 -3.59 -1.42 23.47
CA LEU A 27 -2.46 -1.29 24.38
C LEU A 27 -1.14 -1.63 23.69
N VAL A 28 -0.84 -0.90 22.61
CA VAL A 28 0.51 -0.49 22.26
C VAL A 28 0.38 0.93 21.73
N ASN A 29 0.76 1.92 22.55
CA ASN A 29 0.88 3.30 22.12
C ASN A 29 2.18 3.44 21.32
N SER A 30 2.19 2.89 20.10
CA SER A 30 3.18 3.21 19.08
C SER A 30 2.56 4.32 18.22
N GLY A 31 3.28 5.43 18.01
CA GLY A 31 2.76 6.66 17.40
C GLY A 31 1.85 6.38 16.20
N LYS A 32 0.67 7.01 16.17
CA LYS A 32 -0.35 6.78 15.13
C LYS A 32 0.22 7.14 13.75
N GLU A 33 0.69 6.15 13.00
CA GLU A 33 1.03 6.33 11.60
C GLU A 33 -0.25 6.65 10.83
N GLU A 34 -0.42 7.88 10.36
CA GLU A 34 -1.54 8.28 9.51
C GLU A 34 -1.18 8.03 8.05
N PHE A 35 -1.97 7.26 7.31
CA PHE A 35 -1.79 7.01 5.88
C PHE A 35 -3.09 7.21 5.11
N PHE A 36 -2.97 7.67 3.86
CA PHE A 36 -4.06 7.80 2.92
C PHE A 36 -3.55 7.49 1.52
N THR A 37 -4.20 6.57 0.83
CA THR A 37 -3.79 6.14 -0.52
C THR A 37 -4.96 6.14 -1.48
N VAL A 38 -4.71 6.62 -2.70
CA VAL A 38 -5.62 6.54 -3.84
C VAL A 38 -4.96 5.68 -4.90
N TYR A 39 -5.59 4.56 -5.25
CA TYR A 39 -5.25 3.73 -6.39
C TYR A 39 -6.26 3.98 -7.52
N GLY A 40 -5.80 4.14 -8.75
CA GLY A 40 -6.68 4.35 -9.90
C GLY A 40 -6.23 3.54 -11.09
N PHE A 41 -7.15 2.81 -11.69
CA PHE A 41 -7.03 2.37 -13.07
C PHE A 41 -7.72 3.44 -13.92
N ILE A 42 -6.94 4.25 -14.62
CA ILE A 42 -7.44 5.48 -15.23
C ILE A 42 -7.23 5.50 -16.75
N PRO A 43 -8.13 6.16 -17.50
CA PRO A 43 -7.94 6.40 -18.93
C PRO A 43 -6.78 7.39 -19.15
N ALA A 44 -6.29 7.50 -20.40
CA ALA A 44 -5.29 8.50 -20.80
C ALA A 44 -5.85 9.94 -20.86
N ASP A 45 -6.40 10.44 -19.74
CA ASP A 45 -7.17 11.67 -19.67
C ASP A 45 -6.58 12.66 -18.66
N ASP A 46 -6.12 13.80 -19.17
CA ASP A 46 -5.49 14.86 -18.40
C ASP A 46 -6.43 15.43 -17.32
N SER A 47 -7.73 15.54 -17.61
CA SER A 47 -8.71 16.09 -16.65
C SER A 47 -8.88 15.17 -15.45
N VAL A 48 -8.88 13.86 -15.68
CA VAL A 48 -8.98 12.82 -14.64
C VAL A 48 -7.75 12.88 -13.73
N VAL A 49 -6.55 12.95 -14.32
CA VAL A 49 -5.30 13.05 -13.55
C VAL A 49 -5.29 14.32 -12.70
N LYS A 50 -5.62 15.48 -13.28
CA LYS A 50 -5.67 16.75 -12.55
C LYS A 50 -6.67 16.70 -11.38
N SER A 51 -7.87 16.14 -11.60
CA SER A 51 -8.87 16.00 -10.54
C SER A 51 -8.44 15.03 -9.43
N LEU A 52 -7.75 13.94 -9.76
CA LEU A 52 -7.21 13.01 -8.77
C LEU A 52 -6.13 13.67 -7.92
N VAL A 53 -5.18 14.37 -8.55
CA VAL A 53 -4.10 15.08 -7.86
C VAL A 53 -4.67 16.16 -6.94
N SER A 54 -5.60 16.98 -7.42
CA SER A 54 -6.18 18.06 -6.60
C SER A 54 -7.02 17.52 -5.44
N SER A 55 -7.83 16.48 -5.67
CA SER A 55 -8.65 15.85 -4.62
C SER A 55 -7.77 15.19 -3.55
N PHE A 56 -6.69 14.52 -3.97
CA PHE A 56 -5.70 13.95 -3.06
C PHE A 56 -5.02 15.04 -2.22
N GLN A 57 -4.51 16.09 -2.86
CA GLN A 57 -3.85 17.19 -2.15
C GLN A 57 -4.77 17.92 -1.18
N HIS A 58 -6.02 18.16 -1.58
CA HIS A 58 -7.03 18.76 -0.71
C HIS A 58 -7.31 17.88 0.53
N LYS A 59 -7.26 16.55 0.39
CA LYS A 59 -7.50 15.62 1.50
C LYS A 59 -6.33 15.57 2.49
N VAL A 60 -5.09 15.59 2.01
CA VAL A 60 -3.90 15.35 2.85
C VAL A 60 -3.19 16.62 3.30
N ASN A 61 -3.44 17.75 2.61
CA ASN A 61 -2.88 19.07 2.87
C ASN A 61 -1.36 19.03 3.19
N SER A 62 -0.59 18.40 2.30
CA SER A 62 0.85 18.16 2.48
C SER A 62 1.68 18.93 1.44
N GLY A 63 3.01 18.91 1.62
CA GLY A 63 3.95 19.55 0.68
C GLY A 63 4.04 18.86 -0.68
N THR A 64 4.92 19.39 -1.54
CA THR A 64 5.06 18.97 -2.95
C THR A 64 5.48 17.50 -3.09
N PRO A 65 4.64 16.60 -3.61
CA PRO A 65 4.91 15.16 -3.64
C PRO A 65 6.12 14.82 -4.51
N VAL A 66 6.75 13.69 -4.21
CA VAL A 66 7.67 13.03 -5.14
C VAL A 66 6.86 12.45 -6.31
N ILE A 67 7.21 12.83 -7.54
CA ILE A 67 6.48 12.41 -8.75
C ILE A 67 7.30 11.36 -9.52
N LEU A 68 6.69 10.20 -9.74
CA LEU A 68 7.25 9.07 -10.49
C LEU A 68 6.37 8.79 -11.71
N ALA A 69 6.59 9.51 -12.80
CA ALA A 69 5.81 9.38 -14.02
C ALA A 69 6.62 9.78 -15.25
N GLU A 70 6.17 9.34 -16.43
CA GLU A 70 6.69 9.82 -17.72
C GLU A 70 6.52 11.34 -17.86
N GLU A 71 7.32 11.97 -18.73
CA GLU A 71 7.42 13.44 -18.87
C GLU A 71 6.06 14.13 -19.06
N ARG A 72 5.18 13.56 -19.91
CA ARG A 72 3.80 14.06 -20.11
C ARG A 72 3.06 14.17 -18.78
N TRP A 73 3.02 13.07 -18.04
CA TRP A 73 2.26 12.98 -16.80
C TRP A 73 2.92 13.79 -15.68
N HIS A 74 4.25 13.85 -15.65
CA HIS A 74 4.99 14.71 -14.74
C HIS A 74 4.54 16.16 -14.87
N LYS A 75 4.51 16.71 -16.10
CA LYS A 75 4.06 18.08 -16.37
C LYS A 75 2.62 18.32 -15.93
N ILE A 76 1.72 17.38 -16.22
CA ILE A 76 0.30 17.49 -15.84
C ILE A 76 0.11 17.46 -14.31
N ILE A 77 0.81 16.57 -13.61
CA ILE A 77 0.78 16.50 -12.14
C ILE A 77 1.32 17.81 -11.57
N SER A 78 2.48 18.30 -12.03
CA SER A 78 3.07 19.54 -11.53
C SER A 78 2.18 20.76 -11.72
N GLN A 79 1.42 20.83 -12.83
CA GLN A 79 0.43 21.90 -13.06
C GLN A 79 -0.79 21.83 -12.13
N ALA A 80 -1.12 20.64 -11.61
CA ALA A 80 -2.27 20.42 -10.74
C ALA A 80 -1.95 20.63 -9.25
N LEU A 81 -0.66 20.72 -8.90
CA LEU A 81 -0.22 20.92 -7.53
C LEU A 81 -0.32 22.41 -7.13
N PRO A 82 -0.71 22.71 -5.88
CA PRO A 82 -0.68 24.07 -5.37
C PRO A 82 0.77 24.59 -5.28
N SER A 83 0.96 25.90 -5.44
CA SER A 83 2.26 26.58 -5.46
C SER A 83 3.01 26.62 -4.11
N THR A 84 2.69 25.74 -3.16
CA THR A 84 3.21 25.79 -1.80
C THR A 84 4.60 25.17 -1.69
N SER A 85 5.49 25.88 -0.99
CA SER A 85 6.93 25.68 -0.92
C SER A 85 7.39 24.94 0.35
N SER A 86 6.63 23.95 0.84
CA SER A 86 7.06 23.15 1.98
C SER A 86 7.96 22.00 1.53
N SER A 87 9.25 22.14 1.83
CA SER A 87 10.27 21.11 1.62
C SER A 87 10.08 19.97 2.61
N GLY A 88 9.82 18.77 2.09
CA GLY A 88 9.60 17.55 2.88
C GLY A 88 8.21 16.97 2.66
N SER A 89 7.99 16.30 1.52
CA SER A 89 6.71 15.69 1.25
C SER A 89 6.62 14.29 1.84
N ASN A 90 5.66 14.13 2.74
CA ASN A 90 5.17 12.84 3.17
C ASN A 90 4.26 12.18 2.10
N THR A 91 4.34 12.64 0.86
CA THR A 91 3.47 12.25 -0.25
C THR A 91 4.27 11.82 -1.48
N SER A 92 3.72 10.86 -2.21
CA SER A 92 4.25 10.42 -3.51
C SER A 92 3.12 10.16 -4.49
N ILE A 93 3.34 10.50 -5.76
CA ILE A 93 2.40 10.24 -6.85
C ILE A 93 3.14 9.50 -7.97
N SER A 94 2.54 8.43 -8.47
CA SER A 94 3.06 7.67 -9.61
C SER A 94 1.99 7.42 -10.66
N ILE A 95 2.41 7.42 -11.93
CA ILE A 95 1.58 7.01 -13.06
C ILE A 95 2.39 6.06 -13.94
N VAL A 96 1.88 4.85 -14.12
CA VAL A 96 2.54 3.78 -14.90
C VAL A 96 1.60 3.31 -16.00
N LYS A 97 2.12 3.13 -17.21
CA LYS A 97 1.35 2.60 -18.33
C LYS A 97 0.92 1.16 -18.08
N LEU A 98 -0.34 0.88 -18.37
CA LEU A 98 -0.95 -0.44 -18.25
C LEU A 98 -0.88 -1.17 -19.60
N ASN A 99 -0.52 -2.45 -19.57
CA ASN A 99 -0.43 -3.29 -20.78
C ASN A 99 -1.67 -4.17 -21.01
N GLU A 100 -2.70 -4.03 -20.18
CA GLU A 100 -3.91 -4.85 -20.20
C GLU A 100 -5.18 -3.99 -20.36
N LYS A 101 -6.24 -4.57 -20.91
CA LYS A 101 -7.52 -3.88 -21.14
C LYS A 101 -8.49 -4.08 -19.99
N ILE A 102 -8.24 -3.43 -18.86
CA ILE A 102 -9.16 -3.42 -17.71
C ILE A 102 -10.10 -2.22 -17.75
N SER A 103 -11.22 -2.31 -17.04
CA SER A 103 -12.13 -1.18 -16.86
C SER A 103 -11.55 -0.18 -15.87
N SER A 104 -11.77 1.11 -16.13
CA SER A 104 -11.32 2.17 -15.25
C SER A 104 -12.11 2.18 -13.95
N ASP A 105 -11.40 2.35 -12.84
CA ASP A 105 -11.98 2.50 -11.51
C ASP A 105 -10.98 3.14 -10.54
N ILE A 106 -11.47 3.63 -9.40
CA ILE A 106 -10.64 4.20 -8.33
C ILE A 106 -10.98 3.52 -7.01
N LEU A 107 -9.93 3.16 -6.27
CA LEU A 107 -9.96 2.63 -4.93
C LEU A 107 -9.21 3.57 -4.01
N ILE A 108 -9.70 3.72 -2.79
CA ILE A 108 -9.06 4.55 -1.78
C ILE A 108 -8.91 3.70 -0.52
N CYS A 109 -7.86 3.94 0.25
CA CYS A 109 -7.60 3.27 1.53
C CYS A 109 -7.08 4.29 2.54
N ASP A 110 -7.42 4.13 3.82
CA ASP A 110 -6.88 4.93 4.92
C ASP A 110 -6.65 4.09 6.19
N ASN A 111 -6.26 4.74 7.28
CA ASN A 111 -6.08 4.13 8.60
C ASN A 111 -7.22 3.24 9.10
N THR A 112 -8.45 3.57 8.72
CA THR A 112 -9.67 2.99 9.26
C THR A 112 -10.30 1.99 8.31
N ASN A 113 -10.18 2.23 7.00
CA ASN A 113 -10.83 1.43 5.96
C ASN A 113 -9.81 0.88 4.97
N LYS A 114 -9.72 -0.45 4.91
CA LYS A 114 -8.78 -1.17 4.04
C LYS A 114 -9.11 -0.98 2.55
N ILE A 115 -10.38 -0.80 2.19
CA ILE A 115 -10.87 -0.44 0.84
C ILE A 115 -12.20 0.29 1.03
N PHE A 116 -12.33 1.53 0.55
CA PHE A 116 -13.57 2.28 0.66
C PHE A 116 -14.68 1.72 -0.25
N ASN A 117 -15.90 1.61 0.27
CA ASN A 117 -17.09 1.29 -0.50
C ASN A 117 -17.49 2.51 -1.36
N PRO A 118 -17.59 2.36 -2.72
CA PRO A 118 -18.00 3.40 -3.67
C PRO A 118 -19.16 4.29 -3.23
N GLU A 119 -20.14 3.69 -2.57
CA GLU A 119 -21.45 4.32 -2.39
C GLU A 119 -21.56 5.05 -1.05
N THR A 120 -20.74 4.70 -0.06
CA THR A 120 -20.89 5.22 1.31
C THR A 120 -19.69 6.01 1.80
N ASP A 121 -18.49 5.75 1.28
CA ASP A 121 -17.27 6.19 1.97
C ASP A 121 -16.40 7.20 1.19
N PHE A 122 -16.81 7.54 -0.04
CA PHE A 122 -16.09 8.51 -0.86
C PHE A 122 -16.60 9.94 -0.58
N ASN A 123 -15.68 10.88 -0.37
CA ASN A 123 -16.03 12.31 -0.47
C ASN A 123 -16.56 12.59 -1.89
N ARG A 124 -17.55 13.47 -2.02
CA ARG A 124 -18.21 13.89 -3.26
C ARG A 124 -17.25 14.06 -4.44
N MET A 125 -16.08 14.64 -4.21
CA MET A 125 -15.03 14.82 -5.24
C MET A 125 -14.60 13.50 -5.88
N PHE A 126 -14.29 12.47 -5.10
CA PHE A 126 -13.86 11.18 -5.64
C PHE A 126 -15.01 10.37 -6.23
N THR A 127 -16.23 10.52 -5.71
CA THR A 127 -17.44 9.95 -6.30
C THR A 127 -17.68 10.50 -7.70
N GLU A 128 -17.51 11.80 -7.90
CA GLU A 128 -17.61 12.47 -9.21
C GLU A 128 -16.51 12.02 -10.19
N ILE A 129 -15.28 11.82 -9.73
CA ILE A 129 -14.21 11.29 -10.58
C ILE A 129 -14.54 9.86 -11.00
N ARG A 130 -14.93 9.02 -10.04
CA ARG A 130 -15.25 7.60 -10.29
C ARG A 130 -16.41 7.46 -11.28
N SER A 131 -17.46 8.27 -11.16
CA SER A 131 -18.58 8.25 -12.09
C SER A 131 -18.17 8.67 -13.51
N LYS A 132 -17.29 9.67 -13.65
CA LYS A 132 -16.74 10.12 -14.95
C LYS A 132 -15.88 9.07 -15.65
N ILE A 133 -15.19 8.20 -14.90
CA ILE A 133 -14.36 7.15 -15.49
C ILE A 133 -15.09 5.81 -15.64
N LYS A 134 -16.28 5.67 -15.05
CA LYS A 134 -17.09 4.45 -15.13
C LYS A 134 -17.32 4.07 -16.60
N ASN A 135 -17.14 2.79 -16.92
CA ASN A 135 -17.23 2.22 -18.27
C ASN A 135 -16.16 2.67 -19.29
N ARG A 136 -15.16 3.45 -18.88
CA ARG A 136 -13.99 3.72 -19.72
C ARG A 136 -12.95 2.60 -19.56
N LYS A 137 -12.04 2.48 -20.53
CA LYS A 137 -10.89 1.57 -20.44
C LYS A 137 -9.73 2.26 -19.77
N ALA A 138 -9.04 1.54 -18.89
CA ALA A 138 -7.85 2.04 -18.24
C ALA A 138 -6.63 1.83 -19.14
N GLU A 139 -5.78 2.83 -19.17
CA GLU A 139 -4.49 2.82 -19.87
C GLU A 139 -3.33 3.04 -18.91
N TYR A 140 -3.61 3.52 -17.70
CA TYR A 140 -2.61 3.79 -16.68
C TYR A 140 -3.05 3.34 -15.29
N ILE A 141 -2.07 2.98 -14.48
CA ILE A 141 -2.19 2.84 -13.04
C ILE A 141 -1.71 4.14 -12.41
N PHE A 142 -2.62 4.81 -11.71
CA PHE A 142 -2.36 5.97 -10.87
C PHE A 142 -2.24 5.52 -9.42
N THR A 143 -1.25 6.01 -8.69
CA THR A 143 -1.14 5.80 -7.24
C THR A 143 -0.67 7.09 -6.57
N ALA A 144 -1.47 7.60 -5.63
CA ALA A 144 -1.10 8.73 -4.78
C ALA A 144 -1.13 8.29 -3.32
N GLU A 145 -0.05 8.50 -2.58
CA GLU A 145 0.10 8.05 -1.20
C GLU A 145 0.51 9.21 -0.31
N TYR A 146 -0.05 9.27 0.89
CA TYR A 146 0.33 10.16 1.98
C TYR A 146 0.64 9.33 3.22
N ARG A 147 1.68 9.72 3.97
CA ARG A 147 1.99 9.12 5.27
C ARG A 147 2.57 10.11 6.27
N LYS A 148 1.79 10.50 7.27
CA LYS A 148 2.29 11.28 8.41
C LYS A 148 2.99 10.34 9.38
N ARG A 149 4.28 10.57 9.61
CA ARG A 149 5.00 10.02 10.76
C ARG A 149 5.10 11.10 11.84
N ASP A 150 4.79 10.76 13.08
CA ASP A 150 5.14 11.63 14.22
C ASP A 150 6.66 11.80 14.27
N LEU A 151 7.16 13.02 14.41
CA LEU A 151 8.61 13.33 14.53
C LEU A 151 9.29 12.49 15.63
N ILE A 152 8.54 12.11 16.66
CA ILE A 152 8.97 11.23 17.75
C ILE A 152 9.32 9.83 17.22
N SER A 153 8.59 9.30 16.24
CA SER A 153 8.94 8.01 15.60
C SER A 153 10.23 8.06 14.78
N ARG A 154 10.70 9.24 14.32
CA ARG A 154 12.03 9.37 13.70
C ARG A 154 13.16 9.35 14.73
N LEU A 155 12.89 9.84 15.94
CA LEU A 155 13.87 9.91 17.04
C LEU A 155 13.94 8.60 17.83
N PHE A 156 12.86 7.80 17.86
CA PHE A 156 12.77 6.56 18.65
C PHE A 156 12.61 5.28 17.84
N ASN A 157 12.62 5.32 16.50
CA ASN A 157 12.65 4.10 15.69
C ASN A 157 14.09 3.73 15.30
N THR A 158 14.88 3.36 16.32
CA THR A 158 16.18 2.68 16.17
C THR A 158 16.03 1.19 15.83
N LYS A 159 14.80 0.71 15.67
CA LYS A 159 14.53 -0.68 15.29
C LYS A 159 14.80 -0.90 13.81
N GLU A 160 15.55 -1.95 13.52
CA GLU A 160 15.94 -2.29 12.16
C GLU A 160 14.71 -2.72 11.35
N LYS A 161 14.65 -2.31 10.08
CA LYS A 161 13.61 -2.77 9.15
C LYS A 161 14.15 -3.95 8.36
N VAL A 162 13.35 -5.00 8.26
CA VAL A 162 13.66 -6.18 7.45
C VAL A 162 12.58 -6.44 6.41
N VAL A 163 13.02 -6.84 5.23
CA VAL A 163 12.18 -7.40 4.17
C VAL A 163 12.04 -8.88 4.43
N VAL A 164 10.81 -9.34 4.58
CA VAL A 164 10.48 -10.77 4.67
C VAL A 164 9.87 -11.19 3.35
N ILE A 165 10.48 -12.19 2.73
CA ILE A 165 10.04 -12.79 1.48
C ILE A 165 9.58 -14.21 1.78
N GLU A 166 8.32 -14.49 1.52
CA GLU A 166 7.65 -15.76 1.81
C GLU A 166 7.17 -16.42 0.51
N ASN A 167 7.25 -17.74 0.45
CA ASN A 167 6.61 -18.57 -0.56
C ASN A 167 5.84 -19.74 0.09
N GLU A 168 5.35 -20.68 -0.71
CA GLU A 168 4.59 -21.83 -0.20
C GLU A 168 5.38 -22.77 0.73
N LYS A 169 6.72 -22.65 0.78
CA LYS A 169 7.59 -23.41 1.68
C LYS A 169 7.86 -22.66 3.00
N GLY A 170 7.34 -21.46 3.16
CA GLY A 170 7.58 -20.58 4.31
C GLY A 170 8.44 -19.36 3.97
N ILE A 171 9.16 -18.84 4.97
CA ILE A 171 10.06 -17.70 4.78
C ILE A 171 11.25 -18.14 3.93
N ALA A 172 11.35 -17.59 2.72
CA ALA A 172 12.45 -17.82 1.81
C ALA A 172 13.66 -16.96 2.17
N GLU A 173 13.43 -15.68 2.53
CA GLU A 173 14.50 -14.73 2.84
C GLU A 173 14.07 -13.71 3.90
N ARG A 174 15.05 -13.27 4.70
CA ARG A 174 14.94 -12.13 5.61
C ARG A 174 16.14 -11.21 5.41
N ILE A 175 15.88 -9.99 4.92
CA ILE A 175 16.94 -9.10 4.44
C ILE A 175 16.80 -7.74 5.12
N ASN A 176 17.87 -7.24 5.73
CA ASN A 176 17.88 -5.87 6.25
C ASN A 176 17.63 -4.87 5.10
N LEU A 177 16.66 -3.99 5.28
CA LEU A 177 16.17 -3.08 4.24
C LEU A 177 17.23 -2.04 3.82
N ASN A 178 18.21 -1.75 4.69
CA ASN A 178 19.32 -0.84 4.38
C ASN A 178 20.32 -1.44 3.39
N ASN A 179 20.32 -2.77 3.23
CA ASN A 179 21.18 -3.45 2.26
C ASN A 179 20.59 -3.35 0.85
N SER A 180 21.47 -3.31 -0.16
CA SER A 180 21.07 -3.25 -1.56
C SER A 180 21.30 -4.59 -2.26
N TYR A 181 20.24 -5.14 -2.86
CA TYR A 181 20.25 -6.40 -3.60
C TYR A 181 19.53 -6.21 -4.93
N LYS A 182 20.18 -6.55 -6.04
CA LYS A 182 19.60 -6.29 -7.37
C LYS A 182 18.72 -7.43 -7.90
N ASN A 183 18.99 -8.69 -7.54
CA ASN A 183 18.38 -9.86 -8.19
C ASN A 183 18.10 -11.00 -7.19
N ILE A 184 17.17 -10.80 -6.26
CA ILE A 184 16.69 -11.88 -5.40
C ILE A 184 15.64 -12.67 -6.18
N VAL A 185 15.87 -13.96 -6.42
CA VAL A 185 14.97 -14.80 -7.22
C VAL A 185 14.19 -15.74 -6.30
N VAL A 186 12.88 -15.62 -6.34
CA VAL A 186 11.95 -16.45 -5.57
C VAL A 186 11.21 -17.39 -6.51
N ASN A 187 11.34 -18.69 -6.27
CA ASN A 187 10.62 -19.71 -7.05
C ASN A 187 9.17 -19.84 -6.56
N GLY A 188 8.25 -20.03 -7.50
CA GLY A 188 6.84 -20.33 -7.25
C GLY A 188 6.23 -21.22 -8.34
N PRO A 189 4.95 -21.61 -8.20
CA PRO A 189 4.30 -22.58 -9.08
C PRO A 189 4.23 -22.20 -10.56
N GLN A 190 4.22 -20.90 -10.88
CA GLN A 190 4.13 -20.37 -12.24
C GLN A 190 5.48 -19.81 -12.73
N GLY A 191 6.58 -20.17 -12.05
CA GLY A 191 7.94 -19.75 -12.39
C GLY A 191 8.57 -18.83 -11.34
N LYS A 192 9.35 -17.85 -11.80
CA LYS A 192 10.23 -17.05 -10.94
C LYS A 192 9.68 -15.65 -10.71
N THR A 193 9.90 -15.13 -9.51
CA THR A 193 9.66 -13.72 -9.14
C THR A 193 10.99 -13.09 -8.77
N GLY A 194 11.38 -12.00 -9.44
CA GLY A 194 12.61 -11.27 -9.18
C GLY A 194 12.34 -10.02 -8.36
N VAL A 195 13.00 -9.93 -7.21
CA VAL A 195 12.86 -8.88 -6.20
C VAL A 195 14.17 -8.09 -6.13
N ALA A 196 14.05 -6.77 -6.05
CA ALA A 196 15.18 -5.86 -5.92
C ALA A 196 14.95 -4.92 -4.73
N ILE A 197 16.01 -4.75 -3.95
CA ILE A 197 16.09 -3.87 -2.79
C ILE A 197 17.17 -2.83 -3.09
N LYS A 198 16.84 -1.54 -3.07
CA LYS A 198 17.79 -0.46 -3.29
C LYS A 198 17.37 0.78 -2.52
N ASN A 199 18.30 1.43 -1.81
CA ASN A 199 18.04 2.66 -1.06
C ASN A 199 16.85 2.53 -0.08
N GLY A 200 16.71 1.38 0.57
CA GLY A 200 15.58 1.12 1.48
C GLY A 200 14.24 0.86 0.79
N LEU A 201 14.22 0.64 -0.52
CA LEU A 201 13.02 0.41 -1.31
C LEU A 201 13.04 -1.00 -1.91
N VAL A 202 11.94 -1.73 -1.74
CA VAL A 202 11.73 -3.07 -2.31
C VAL A 202 10.75 -2.98 -3.45
N HIS A 203 11.04 -3.63 -4.57
CA HIS A 203 10.10 -3.80 -5.68
C HIS A 203 10.31 -5.13 -6.40
N ILE A 204 9.34 -5.52 -7.21
CA ILE A 204 9.46 -6.68 -8.10
C ILE A 204 9.86 -6.20 -9.48
N HIS A 205 11.07 -6.56 -9.92
CA HIS A 205 11.58 -6.17 -11.24
C HIS A 205 11.15 -7.16 -12.34
N THR A 206 10.92 -8.44 -12.01
CA THR A 206 10.47 -9.48 -12.96
C THR A 206 9.45 -10.45 -12.32
N ALA A 207 8.51 -10.98 -13.11
CA ALA A 207 7.58 -12.02 -12.66
C ALA A 207 7.19 -12.91 -13.83
N SER A 208 7.26 -14.23 -13.67
CA SER A 208 6.86 -15.20 -14.69
C SER A 208 5.34 -15.38 -14.85
N CYS A 209 4.54 -14.88 -13.90
CA CYS A 209 3.09 -15.03 -13.96
C CYS A 209 2.48 -14.21 -15.10
N LYS A 210 1.41 -14.74 -15.72
CA LYS A 210 0.77 -14.18 -16.92
C LYS A 210 0.53 -12.66 -16.88
N HIS A 211 -0.01 -12.18 -15.76
CA HIS A 211 -0.48 -10.79 -15.62
C HIS A 211 0.56 -9.84 -15.02
N GLN A 212 1.62 -10.36 -14.41
CA GLN A 212 2.72 -9.59 -13.82
C GLN A 212 2.31 -8.40 -12.92
N ILE A 213 1.10 -8.42 -12.33
CA ILE A 213 0.50 -7.33 -11.55
C ILE A 213 1.44 -6.86 -10.44
N CYS A 214 2.14 -7.81 -9.80
CA CYS A 214 3.04 -7.55 -8.69
C CYS A 214 4.27 -6.69 -9.08
N ARG A 215 4.66 -6.64 -10.37
CA ARG A 215 5.68 -5.71 -10.89
C ARG A 215 5.18 -4.27 -10.94
N HIS A 216 3.85 -4.08 -11.00
CA HIS A 216 3.22 -2.78 -11.10
C HIS A 216 2.80 -2.21 -9.75
N SER A 217 2.99 -2.95 -8.66
CA SER A 217 2.69 -2.53 -7.29
C SER A 217 3.63 -1.42 -6.75
N GLY A 218 4.64 -1.01 -7.52
CA GLY A 218 5.59 0.02 -7.12
C GLY A 218 6.58 -0.45 -6.05
N PHE A 219 7.07 0.50 -5.25
CA PHE A 219 8.06 0.25 -4.21
C PHE A 219 7.41 0.23 -2.83
N ILE A 220 7.91 -0.64 -1.94
CA ILE A 220 7.57 -0.64 -0.51
C ILE A 220 8.84 -0.41 0.33
N SER A 221 8.73 0.37 1.40
CA SER A 221 9.85 0.65 2.33
C SER A 221 9.41 0.66 3.80
N GLU A 222 8.15 0.31 4.05
CA GLU A 222 7.50 0.57 5.30
C GLU A 222 6.76 -0.65 5.86
N PRO A 223 6.85 -0.88 7.19
CA PRO A 223 6.05 -1.90 7.85
C PRO A 223 4.56 -1.73 7.56
N GLY A 224 3.85 -2.84 7.36
CA GLY A 224 2.44 -2.85 7.00
C GLY A 224 2.15 -2.77 5.50
N LYS A 225 3.13 -2.36 4.66
CA LYS A 225 3.03 -2.51 3.21
C LYS A 225 3.48 -3.90 2.76
N LEU A 226 2.84 -4.41 1.71
CA LEU A 226 3.17 -5.69 1.11
C LEU A 226 3.10 -5.66 -0.41
N ILE A 227 3.84 -6.56 -1.06
CA ILE A 227 3.68 -6.90 -2.47
C ILE A 227 3.33 -8.38 -2.56
N ALA A 228 2.25 -8.73 -3.26
CA ALA A 228 1.80 -10.10 -3.42
C ALA A 228 1.81 -10.53 -4.89
N CYS A 229 2.42 -11.68 -5.16
CA CYS A 229 2.30 -12.39 -6.44
C CYS A 229 1.48 -13.67 -6.22
N ALA A 230 0.16 -13.54 -6.27
CA ALA A 230 -0.75 -14.65 -5.99
C ALA A 230 -0.49 -15.90 -6.86
N PRO A 231 -0.27 -15.80 -8.19
CA PRO A 231 -0.02 -17.00 -9.01
C PRO A 231 1.28 -17.73 -8.68
N ASN A 232 2.32 -17.00 -8.27
CA ASN A 232 3.59 -17.59 -7.82
C ASN A 232 3.59 -17.91 -6.31
N LYS A 233 2.49 -17.63 -5.59
CA LYS A 233 2.41 -17.76 -4.12
C LYS A 233 3.56 -17.06 -3.39
N VAL A 234 4.00 -15.90 -3.88
CA VAL A 234 5.07 -15.10 -3.25
C VAL A 234 4.47 -13.90 -2.54
N LEU A 235 4.88 -13.68 -1.29
CA LEU A 235 4.51 -12.53 -0.48
C LEU A 235 5.78 -11.81 -0.01
N ILE A 236 5.81 -10.49 -0.15
CA ILE A 236 6.91 -9.64 0.31
C ILE A 236 6.31 -8.62 1.29
N ARG A 237 6.86 -8.53 2.50
CA ARG A 237 6.40 -7.60 3.54
C ARG A 237 7.57 -7.01 4.29
N ILE A 238 7.33 -5.88 4.94
CA ILE A 238 8.33 -5.21 5.77
C ILE A 238 7.94 -5.36 7.23
N GLU A 239 8.91 -5.75 8.06
CA GLU A 239 8.78 -5.87 9.50
C GLU A 239 9.79 -4.96 10.19
N THR A 240 9.47 -4.60 11.44
CA THR A 240 10.39 -3.92 12.35
C THR A 240 10.87 -4.93 13.37
N VAL A 241 12.18 -5.01 13.59
CA VAL A 241 12.82 -5.95 14.53
C VAL A 241 13.29 -5.20 15.78
#